data_AF-A0A2H3IPJ2-F1
#
_entry.id   AF-A0A2H3IPJ2-F1
#
_cell.length_a   1.000
_cell.length_b   1.000
_cell.length_c   1.000
_cell.angle_alpha   90.00
_cell.angle_beta   90.00
_cell.angle_gamma   90.00
#
_symmetry.space_group_name_H-M   'P 1'
#
loop_
_entity.id
_entity.type
_entity.pdbx_description
1 polymer ?
#
loop_
_entity_poly.entity_id
_entity_poly.type
_entity_poly.pdbx_seq_one_letter_code
_entity_poly.pdbx_strand_id
1 'polypeptide(L)'
;MVWAEYERDLNPKNWPFFKKLGTTLLVTAISFTVQYASAIDSAVAEKIQAEFGVDDVVESLATGLAPNIGAQITLRFLAGFFGSSPLIYIFPIYATGGFLGLAVGPAIGGVIGESGMVGWRWVEWSTLIISAVVFLPVLLVQPETHAPTLLKRKSKMATARPANERSAIEINDDQKSIAKASVLAFKLAQSFYRPFQLALYEPIVILLSFYLSLLYIIVFTFLPGYTFIFTETYGFNMAQRGLCFLGLGVGFLMSLAMSLPVLIISRRIVDRHGELYPESRLYHAIFGAPTIPIAMLWMGWTAKESISPWSAIVASALLGFGVLCIFISSYQYTIHTYRQYAASGLVFITLTRYLAAGGMVIVGSPMYRSLGVNWTLTILGCIGGLLVPIPYCLYWLGPAIRKWSKHSS
;
A
#
# COMPACT_ATOMS: atom_id res chain seq x y z
N MET A 1 -17.15 -15.58 -13.48
CA MET A 1 -16.92 -15.28 -14.90
C MET A 1 -16.36 -16.52 -15.55
N VAL A 2 -17.16 -17.20 -16.37
CA VAL A 2 -16.70 -18.27 -17.24
C VAL A 2 -16.14 -17.57 -18.48
N TRP A 3 -14.83 -17.66 -18.67
CA TRP A 3 -14.17 -17.10 -19.85
C TRP A 3 -14.56 -17.96 -21.06
N ALA A 4 -14.99 -17.33 -22.16
CA ALA A 4 -15.30 -18.07 -23.38
C ALA A 4 -14.01 -18.72 -23.92
N GLU A 5 -14.14 -19.82 -24.68
CA GLU A 5 -12.99 -20.63 -25.12
C GLU A 5 -11.96 -19.84 -25.97
N TYR A 6 -12.41 -18.76 -26.64
CA TYR A 6 -11.59 -17.80 -27.39
C TYR A 6 -10.84 -16.76 -26.51
N GLU A 7 -11.12 -16.70 -25.21
CA GLU A 7 -10.48 -15.79 -24.25
C GLU A 7 -9.34 -16.48 -23.45
N ARG A 8 -9.00 -17.75 -23.78
CA ARG A 8 -7.98 -18.54 -23.09
C ARG A 8 -6.61 -17.85 -23.03
N ASP A 9 -6.19 -17.16 -24.08
CA ASP A 9 -4.86 -16.50 -24.15
C ASP A 9 -4.79 -15.17 -23.40
N LEU A 10 -5.96 -14.54 -23.17
CA LEU A 10 -6.09 -13.30 -22.40
C LEU A 10 -6.31 -13.56 -20.92
N ASN A 11 -6.76 -14.77 -20.55
CA ASN A 11 -6.89 -15.17 -19.16
C ASN A 11 -5.49 -15.30 -18.53
N PRO A 12 -5.14 -14.44 -17.56
CA PRO A 12 -3.79 -14.46 -16.97
C PRO A 12 -3.49 -15.74 -16.21
N LYS A 13 -4.50 -16.55 -15.89
CA LYS A 13 -4.31 -17.90 -15.34
C LYS A 13 -3.58 -18.84 -16.32
N ASN A 14 -3.72 -18.63 -17.63
CA ASN A 14 -3.15 -19.50 -18.67
C ASN A 14 -1.80 -19.00 -19.20
N TRP A 15 -1.30 -17.85 -18.74
CA TRP A 15 -0.04 -17.30 -19.24
C TRP A 15 1.17 -18.20 -18.88
N PRO A 16 2.20 -18.25 -19.74
CA PRO A 16 3.45 -18.95 -19.44
C PRO A 16 4.13 -18.30 -18.24
N PHE A 17 4.89 -19.11 -17.47
CA PHE A 17 5.52 -18.68 -16.22
C PHE A 17 6.35 -17.40 -16.38
N PHE A 18 7.16 -17.30 -17.44
CA PHE A 18 7.99 -16.12 -17.71
C PHE A 18 7.18 -14.85 -17.96
N LYS A 19 6.01 -14.96 -18.62
CA LYS A 19 5.12 -13.81 -18.82
C LYS A 19 4.47 -13.37 -17.51
N LYS A 20 4.03 -14.32 -16.67
CA LYS A 20 3.49 -14.03 -15.33
C LYS A 20 4.54 -13.37 -14.43
N LEU A 21 5.76 -13.90 -14.43
CA LEU A 21 6.87 -13.35 -13.66
C LEU A 21 7.23 -11.94 -14.14
N GLY A 22 7.40 -11.74 -15.45
CA GLY A 22 7.71 -10.43 -16.03
C GLY A 22 6.66 -9.36 -15.71
N THR A 23 5.37 -9.67 -15.89
CA THR A 23 4.29 -8.72 -15.54
C THR A 23 4.23 -8.45 -14.04
N THR A 24 4.47 -9.47 -13.19
CA THR A 24 4.49 -9.28 -11.73
C THR A 24 5.66 -8.40 -11.30
N LEU A 25 6.85 -8.62 -11.85
CA LEU A 25 8.04 -7.81 -11.56
C LEU A 25 7.86 -6.36 -12.01
N LEU A 26 7.30 -6.13 -13.20
CA LEU A 26 7.01 -4.79 -13.71
C LEU A 26 6.01 -4.05 -12.82
N VAL A 27 4.91 -4.70 -12.44
CA VAL A 27 3.92 -4.14 -11.50
C VAL A 27 4.53 -3.87 -10.13
N THR A 28 5.40 -4.76 -9.66
CA THR A 28 6.12 -4.58 -8.39
C THR A 28 7.10 -3.41 -8.47
N ALA A 29 7.78 -3.21 -9.62
CA ALA A 29 8.68 -2.08 -9.85
C ALA A 29 7.93 -0.74 -9.85
N ILE A 30 6.72 -0.69 -10.43
CA ILE A 30 5.84 0.49 -10.35
C ILE A 30 5.54 0.82 -8.88
N SER A 31 5.07 -0.16 -8.11
CA SER A 31 4.74 0.09 -6.70
C SER A 31 5.95 0.41 -5.84
N PHE A 32 7.11 -0.21 -6.11
CA PHE A 32 8.37 0.15 -5.47
C PHE A 32 8.68 1.62 -5.72
N THR A 33 8.57 2.07 -6.97
CA THR A 33 8.91 3.45 -7.35
C THR A 33 7.97 4.47 -6.74
N VAL A 34 6.67 4.18 -6.68
CA VAL A 34 5.68 5.04 -6.02
C VAL A 34 5.99 5.21 -4.54
N GLN A 35 6.27 4.11 -3.84
CA GLN A 35 6.56 4.14 -2.40
C GLN A 35 7.94 4.75 -2.11
N TYR A 36 8.92 4.48 -2.98
CA TYR A 36 10.25 5.08 -2.94
C TYR A 36 10.19 6.60 -3.06
N ALA A 37 9.51 7.10 -4.10
CA ALA A 37 9.34 8.52 -4.34
C ALA A 37 8.58 9.21 -3.19
N SER A 38 7.60 8.53 -2.58
CA SER A 38 6.89 9.07 -1.42
C SER A 38 7.75 9.15 -0.15
N ALA A 39 8.76 8.29 -0.01
CA ALA A 39 9.49 8.10 1.24
C ALA A 39 10.83 8.82 1.27
N ILE A 40 11.49 8.98 0.13
CA ILE A 40 12.83 9.59 0.04
C ILE A 40 12.88 11.04 0.52
N ASP A 41 11.81 11.81 0.32
CA ASP A 41 11.71 13.21 0.76
C ASP A 41 11.83 13.33 2.28
N SER A 42 11.28 12.36 3.02
CA SER A 42 11.33 12.36 4.49
C SER A 42 12.75 12.37 5.06
N ALA A 43 13.74 11.89 4.28
CA ALA A 43 15.12 11.93 4.73
C ALA A 43 15.74 13.32 4.64
N VAL A 44 15.29 14.17 3.72
CA VAL A 44 15.80 15.55 3.47
C VAL A 44 14.93 16.65 4.06
N ALA A 45 13.83 16.29 4.71
CA ALA A 45 12.88 17.20 5.31
C ALA A 45 13.50 18.37 6.08
N GLU A 46 14.36 18.10 7.06
CA GLU A 46 15.01 19.14 7.88
C GLU A 46 15.85 20.15 7.07
N LYS A 47 16.50 19.70 5.98
CA LYS A 47 17.28 20.61 5.11
C LYS A 47 16.36 21.51 4.28
N ILE A 48 15.23 20.97 3.82
CA ILE A 48 14.21 21.73 3.10
C ILE A 48 13.58 22.78 4.04
N GLN A 49 13.25 22.37 5.28
CA GLN A 49 12.72 23.27 6.31
C GLN A 49 13.68 24.43 6.60
N ALA A 50 14.98 24.15 6.72
CA ALA A 50 15.99 25.18 6.97
C ALA A 50 16.16 26.16 5.79
N GLU A 51 16.07 25.70 4.54
CA GLU A 51 16.19 26.55 3.35
C GLU A 51 14.96 27.45 3.14
N PHE A 52 13.76 26.92 3.37
CA PHE A 52 12.51 27.65 3.11
C PHE A 52 11.89 28.32 4.35
N GLY A 53 12.38 28.04 5.56
CA GLY A 53 11.83 28.58 6.81
C GLY A 53 10.42 28.07 7.12
N VAL A 54 10.13 26.82 6.79
CA VAL A 54 8.79 26.23 6.80
C VAL A 54 8.68 25.15 7.89
N ASP A 55 7.55 25.12 8.61
CA ASP A 55 7.27 24.10 9.64
C ASP A 55 7.14 22.67 9.06
N ASP A 56 7.39 21.66 9.90
CA ASP A 56 7.35 20.20 9.61
C ASP A 56 6.07 19.77 8.86
N VAL A 57 4.94 20.41 9.19
CA VAL A 57 3.62 20.13 8.58
C VAL A 57 3.50 20.71 7.17
N VAL A 58 4.11 21.86 6.92
CA VAL A 58 4.02 22.53 5.62
C VAL A 58 5.08 21.98 4.67
N GLU A 59 6.25 21.58 5.17
CA GLU A 59 7.27 20.88 4.38
C GLU A 59 6.83 19.48 3.96
N SER A 60 6.22 18.68 4.85
CA SER A 60 5.63 17.40 4.45
C SER A 60 4.55 17.52 3.36
N LEU A 61 3.94 18.72 3.20
CA LEU A 61 3.01 19.05 2.13
C LEU A 61 3.70 19.51 0.83
N ALA A 62 4.95 19.99 0.91
CA ALA A 62 5.61 20.84 -0.08
C ALA A 62 6.96 20.28 -0.61
N THR A 63 7.02 19.78 -1.85
CA THR A 63 8.25 19.25 -2.47
C THR A 63 8.89 20.12 -3.57
N GLY A 64 10.21 19.97 -3.74
CA GLY A 64 11.15 21.06 -4.04
C GLY A 64 11.25 21.62 -5.46
N LEU A 65 10.41 21.18 -6.41
CA LEU A 65 10.46 21.69 -7.81
C LEU A 65 9.34 22.69 -8.14
N ALA A 66 8.39 22.86 -7.24
CA ALA A 66 7.24 23.69 -7.50
C ALA A 66 7.51 25.13 -7.05
N PRO A 67 7.22 26.12 -7.91
CA PRO A 67 7.45 27.53 -7.58
C PRO A 67 6.50 28.06 -6.49
N ASN A 68 5.45 27.31 -6.15
CA ASN A 68 4.47 27.67 -5.11
C ASN A 68 3.75 26.41 -4.58
N ILE A 69 3.12 26.56 -3.40
CA ILE A 69 2.34 25.50 -2.73
C ILE A 69 1.24 24.93 -3.64
N GLY A 70 0.59 25.78 -4.46
CA GLY A 70 -0.47 25.34 -5.37
C GLY A 70 0.02 24.35 -6.43
N ALA A 71 1.20 24.60 -7.01
CA ALA A 71 1.84 23.68 -7.94
C ALA A 71 2.23 22.35 -7.27
N GLN A 72 2.64 22.36 -6.00
CA GLN A 72 2.97 21.12 -5.25
C GLN A 72 1.73 20.28 -4.99
N ILE A 73 0.65 20.88 -4.48
CA ILE A 73 -0.61 20.18 -4.24
C ILE A 73 -1.11 19.57 -5.55
N THR A 74 -1.01 20.31 -6.65
CA THR A 74 -1.39 19.83 -7.98
C THR A 74 -0.52 18.65 -8.42
N LEU A 75 0.81 18.75 -8.30
CA LEU A 75 1.73 17.68 -8.69
C LEU A 75 1.57 16.42 -7.82
N ARG A 76 1.37 16.57 -6.51
CA ARG A 76 1.07 15.45 -5.60
C ARG A 76 -0.29 14.82 -5.88
N PHE A 77 -1.31 15.61 -6.17
CA PHE A 77 -2.61 15.10 -6.62
C PHE A 77 -2.46 14.28 -7.89
N LEU A 78 -1.74 14.80 -8.90
CA LEU A 78 -1.50 14.08 -10.15
C LEU A 78 -0.71 12.78 -9.92
N ALA A 79 0.35 12.81 -9.09
CA ALA A 79 1.11 11.62 -8.74
C ALA A 79 0.25 10.53 -8.06
N GLY A 80 -0.58 10.91 -7.09
CA GLY A 80 -1.51 9.98 -6.42
C GLY A 80 -2.61 9.46 -7.36
N PHE A 81 -3.11 10.31 -8.26
CA PHE A 81 -4.14 9.94 -9.23
C PHE A 81 -3.62 8.92 -10.24
N PHE A 82 -2.45 9.16 -10.84
CA PHE A 82 -1.84 8.26 -11.82
C PHE A 82 -1.21 7.00 -11.21
N GLY A 83 -0.82 7.03 -9.93
CA GLY A 83 -0.24 5.87 -9.23
C GLY A 83 -1.23 4.75 -8.86
N SER A 84 -2.54 4.93 -9.11
CA SER A 84 -3.61 4.07 -8.56
C SER A 84 -3.92 2.77 -9.33
N SER A 85 -3.09 2.34 -10.28
CA SER A 85 -3.32 1.11 -11.08
C SER A 85 -2.21 0.09 -10.83
N PRO A 86 -2.48 -1.07 -10.19
CA PRO A 86 -2.99 -2.25 -10.93
C PRO A 86 -3.77 -3.34 -10.12
N LEU A 87 -4.45 -4.24 -10.83
CA LEU A 87 -5.00 -5.53 -10.33
C LEU A 87 -3.96 -6.64 -10.44
N ILE A 88 -3.75 -7.45 -9.39
CA ILE A 88 -2.51 -8.23 -9.23
C ILE A 88 -2.76 -9.69 -8.85
N TYR A 89 -2.06 -10.60 -9.55
CA TYR A 89 -2.17 -12.06 -9.40
C TYR A 89 -1.26 -12.65 -8.30
N ILE A 90 -0.21 -11.94 -7.85
CA ILE A 90 0.69 -12.36 -6.76
C ILE A 90 0.87 -11.22 -5.75
N PHE A 91 -0.15 -11.04 -4.91
CA PHE A 91 -0.21 -9.93 -3.96
C PHE A 91 0.97 -9.83 -2.97
N PRO A 92 1.51 -10.91 -2.38
CA PRO A 92 2.61 -10.81 -1.40
C PRO A 92 3.94 -10.31 -1.99
N ILE A 93 4.29 -10.75 -3.20
CA ILE A 93 5.52 -10.29 -3.90
C ILE A 93 5.39 -8.80 -4.21
N TYR A 94 4.24 -8.40 -4.75
CA TYR A 94 3.92 -7.00 -5.01
C TYR A 94 3.97 -6.14 -3.75
N ALA A 95 3.27 -6.56 -2.69
CA ALA A 95 3.21 -5.82 -1.44
C ALA A 95 4.61 -5.66 -0.84
N THR A 96 5.40 -6.73 -0.83
CA THR A 96 6.79 -6.66 -0.34
C THR A 96 7.62 -5.68 -1.16
N GLY A 97 7.60 -5.77 -2.49
CA GLY A 97 8.38 -4.85 -3.32
C GLY A 97 7.94 -3.39 -3.19
N GLY A 98 6.63 -3.13 -3.08
CA GLY A 98 6.13 -1.79 -2.76
C GLY A 98 6.68 -1.26 -1.43
N PHE A 99 6.57 -2.03 -0.36
CA PHE A 99 7.07 -1.63 0.97
C PHE A 99 8.60 -1.57 1.04
N LEU A 100 9.34 -2.33 0.24
CA LEU A 100 10.79 -2.15 0.13
C LEU A 100 11.15 -0.75 -0.40
N GLY A 101 10.34 -0.18 -1.30
CA GLY A 101 10.50 1.20 -1.74
C GLY A 101 10.46 2.19 -0.58
N LEU A 102 9.53 1.97 0.38
CA LEU A 102 9.40 2.78 1.60
C LEU A 102 10.66 2.72 2.49
N ALA A 103 11.37 1.59 2.53
CA ALA A 103 12.60 1.45 3.31
C ALA A 103 13.84 1.99 2.59
N VAL A 104 13.94 1.76 1.28
CA VAL A 104 15.08 2.17 0.45
C VAL A 104 15.06 3.68 0.18
N GLY A 105 13.88 4.30 0.12
CA GLY A 105 13.71 5.74 -0.07
C GLY A 105 14.54 6.55 0.92
N PRO A 106 14.23 6.52 2.23
CA PRO A 106 14.97 7.29 3.22
C PRO A 106 16.47 6.93 3.29
N ALA A 107 16.83 5.68 3.00
CA ALA A 107 18.23 5.25 2.96
C ALA A 107 19.03 5.97 1.87
N ILE A 108 18.49 6.02 0.65
CA ILE A 108 19.14 6.74 -0.46
C ILE A 108 19.02 8.26 -0.24
N GLY A 109 17.86 8.73 0.20
CA GLY A 109 17.60 10.15 0.45
C GLY A 109 18.53 10.75 1.51
N GLY A 110 18.81 10.01 2.58
CA GLY A 110 19.72 10.45 3.63
C GLY A 110 21.17 10.54 3.14
N VAL A 111 21.62 9.60 2.32
CA VAL A 111 22.98 9.61 1.73
C VAL A 111 23.15 10.76 0.74
N ILE A 112 22.17 10.97 -0.16
CA ILE A 112 22.20 12.09 -1.11
C ILE A 112 22.13 13.42 -0.35
N GLY A 113 21.20 13.51 0.61
CA GLY A 113 20.98 14.69 1.43
C GLY A 113 22.22 15.12 2.20
N GLU A 114 22.97 14.17 2.76
CA GLU A 114 24.19 14.43 3.53
C GLU A 114 25.41 14.77 2.66
N SER A 115 25.41 14.33 1.41
CA SER A 115 26.58 14.50 0.55
C SER A 115 26.88 15.99 0.29
N GLY A 116 28.11 16.41 0.58
CA GLY A 116 28.56 17.79 0.31
C GLY A 116 28.80 18.10 -1.18
N MET A 117 28.69 17.09 -2.05
CA MET A 117 28.95 17.20 -3.49
C MET A 117 27.68 17.50 -4.31
N VAL A 118 26.50 17.07 -3.83
CA VAL A 118 25.23 17.26 -4.51
C VAL A 118 24.18 17.79 -3.52
N GLY A 119 23.50 18.88 -3.88
CA GLY A 119 22.47 19.47 -3.02
C GLY A 119 21.24 18.57 -2.88
N TRP A 120 20.40 18.81 -1.86
CA TRP A 120 19.19 18.02 -1.57
C TRP A 120 18.24 17.87 -2.75
N ARG A 121 18.23 18.81 -3.71
CA ARG A 121 17.46 18.73 -4.97
C ARG A 121 17.76 17.47 -5.78
N TRP A 122 18.93 16.85 -5.62
CA TRP A 122 19.26 15.57 -6.25
C TRP A 122 18.41 14.40 -5.77
N VAL A 123 17.76 14.52 -4.60
CA VAL A 123 16.73 13.57 -4.16
C VAL A 123 15.59 13.54 -5.19
N GLU A 124 15.08 14.70 -5.59
CA GLU A 124 14.01 14.83 -6.59
C GLU A 124 14.46 14.41 -8.01
N TRP A 125 15.70 14.70 -8.38
CA TRP A 125 16.24 14.21 -9.66
C TRP A 125 16.36 12.69 -9.68
N SER A 126 16.77 12.08 -8.56
CA SER A 126 16.89 10.63 -8.45
C SER A 126 15.53 9.92 -8.55
N THR A 127 14.48 10.47 -7.93
CA THR A 127 13.11 9.94 -8.06
C THR A 127 12.60 10.05 -9.48
N LEU A 128 12.86 11.17 -10.16
CA LEU A 128 12.47 11.38 -11.55
C LEU A 128 13.17 10.38 -12.48
N ILE A 129 14.48 10.15 -12.32
CA ILE A 129 15.24 9.19 -13.12
C ILE A 129 14.70 7.76 -12.92
N ILE A 130 14.52 7.32 -11.67
CA ILE A 130 14.00 5.98 -11.36
C ILE A 130 12.57 5.83 -11.92
N SER A 131 11.74 6.86 -11.78
CA SER A 131 10.38 6.88 -12.35
C SER A 131 10.39 6.79 -13.86
N ALA A 132 11.28 7.50 -14.56
CA ALA A 132 11.43 7.41 -16.01
C ALA A 132 11.90 6.03 -16.47
N VAL A 133 12.86 5.43 -15.77
CA VAL A 133 13.39 4.08 -16.06
C VAL A 133 12.32 3.01 -15.92
N VAL A 134 11.36 3.16 -14.99
CA VAL A 134 10.23 2.23 -14.85
C VAL A 134 9.10 2.58 -15.82
N PHE A 135 8.81 3.86 -16.05
CA PHE A 135 7.75 4.32 -16.93
C PHE A 135 8.00 3.98 -18.40
N LEU A 136 9.22 4.12 -18.91
CA LEU A 136 9.54 3.88 -20.33
C LEU A 136 9.29 2.41 -20.75
N PRO A 137 9.76 1.39 -20.03
CA PRO A 137 9.42 -0.01 -20.32
C PRO A 137 7.92 -0.29 -20.20
N VAL A 138 7.24 0.29 -19.20
CA VAL A 138 5.79 0.14 -19.05
C VAL A 138 5.06 0.68 -20.28
N LEU A 139 5.44 1.88 -20.74
CA LEU A 139 4.83 2.53 -21.90
C LEU A 139 5.09 1.76 -23.21
N LEU A 140 6.29 1.21 -23.38
CA LEU A 140 6.68 0.51 -24.61
C LEU A 140 6.24 -0.95 -24.67
N VAL A 141 6.16 -1.64 -23.52
CA VAL A 141 5.98 -3.11 -23.46
C VAL A 141 4.60 -3.52 -22.95
N GLN A 142 3.89 -2.68 -22.18
CA GLN A 142 2.62 -3.09 -21.59
C GLN A 142 1.46 -2.96 -22.59
N PRO A 143 0.83 -4.07 -23.04
CA PRO A 143 -0.39 -3.99 -23.82
C PRO A 143 -1.56 -3.54 -22.94
N GLU A 144 -2.48 -2.78 -23.54
CA GLU A 144 -3.74 -2.34 -22.94
C GLU A 144 -4.40 -3.50 -22.15
N THR A 145 -4.51 -3.34 -20.83
CA THR A 145 -4.94 -4.44 -19.93
C THR A 145 -6.38 -4.27 -19.44
N HIS A 146 -7.06 -3.16 -19.78
CA HIS A 146 -8.44 -2.91 -19.34
C HIS A 146 -9.44 -3.79 -20.10
N ALA A 147 -9.92 -4.86 -19.45
CA ALA A 147 -10.82 -5.86 -20.04
C ALA A 147 -12.07 -5.25 -20.74
N PRO A 148 -12.77 -4.24 -20.19
CA PRO A 148 -13.89 -3.61 -20.87
C PRO A 148 -13.51 -2.87 -22.16
N THR A 149 -12.31 -2.29 -22.23
CA THR A 149 -11.83 -1.57 -23.43
C THR A 149 -11.43 -2.56 -24.52
N LEU A 150 -10.77 -3.67 -24.14
CA LEU A 150 -10.46 -4.76 -25.05
C LEU A 150 -11.73 -5.41 -25.62
N LEU A 151 -12.73 -5.64 -24.78
CA LEU A 151 -14.03 -6.18 -25.20
C LEU A 151 -14.78 -5.21 -26.14
N LYS A 152 -14.74 -3.89 -25.88
CA LYS A 152 -15.30 -2.88 -26.79
C LYS A 152 -14.55 -2.78 -28.13
N ARG A 153 -13.22 -2.90 -28.13
CA ARG A 153 -12.42 -2.92 -29.37
C ARG A 153 -12.74 -4.17 -30.19
N LYS A 154 -12.84 -5.34 -29.54
CA LYS A 154 -13.21 -6.60 -30.21
C LYS A 154 -14.66 -6.61 -30.69
N SER A 155 -15.62 -6.06 -29.93
CA SER A 155 -17.02 -5.98 -30.38
C SER A 155 -17.13 -5.14 -31.66
N LYS A 156 -16.42 -4.01 -31.74
CA LYS A 156 -16.34 -3.19 -32.96
C LYS A 156 -15.68 -3.90 -34.14
N MET A 157 -14.65 -4.71 -33.91
CA MET A 157 -14.00 -5.51 -34.95
C MET A 157 -14.88 -6.69 -35.42
N ALA A 158 -15.70 -7.26 -34.54
CA ALA A 158 -16.66 -8.31 -34.89
C ALA A 158 -17.82 -7.77 -35.76
N THR A 159 -18.23 -6.50 -35.56
CA THR A 159 -19.22 -5.82 -36.41
C THR A 159 -18.71 -5.48 -37.83
N ALA A 160 -17.40 -5.62 -38.09
CA ALA A 160 -16.77 -5.33 -39.38
C ALA A 160 -16.67 -6.55 -40.34
N ARG A 161 -17.26 -7.71 -40.00
CA ARG A 161 -17.35 -8.90 -40.87
C ARG A 161 -18.65 -8.89 -41.71
N PRO A 162 -18.68 -9.54 -42.91
CA PRO A 162 -19.79 -9.40 -43.86
C PRO A 162 -21.12 -9.92 -43.31
N ALA A 163 -22.20 -9.28 -43.77
CA ALA A 163 -23.55 -9.33 -43.23
C ALA A 163 -24.33 -10.62 -43.56
N ASN A 164 -24.03 -11.74 -42.90
CA ASN A 164 -24.93 -12.91 -42.90
C ASN A 164 -25.26 -13.50 -41.51
N GLU A 165 -24.83 -12.85 -40.43
CA GLU A 165 -25.27 -13.16 -39.05
C GLU A 165 -25.67 -11.88 -38.32
N ARG A 166 -26.41 -10.98 -38.99
CA ARG A 166 -27.09 -9.87 -38.32
C ARG A 166 -28.33 -10.40 -37.61
N SER A 167 -28.13 -11.06 -36.49
CA SER A 167 -29.16 -11.27 -35.50
C SER A 167 -28.51 -11.33 -34.12
N ALA A 168 -29.02 -10.47 -33.24
CA ALA A 168 -28.58 -10.16 -31.89
C ALA A 168 -27.39 -9.18 -31.75
N ILE A 169 -27.67 -8.09 -31.02
CA ILE A 169 -26.75 -7.03 -30.56
C ILE A 169 -26.62 -5.84 -31.54
N GLU A 170 -27.76 -5.31 -31.99
CA GLU A 170 -27.88 -3.86 -32.20
C GLU A 170 -28.20 -3.21 -30.84
N ILE A 171 -27.20 -2.59 -30.22
CA ILE A 171 -27.44 -1.62 -29.15
C ILE A 171 -27.43 -0.25 -29.83
N ASN A 172 -28.62 0.31 -30.03
CA ASN A 172 -28.89 1.67 -30.51
C ASN A 172 -27.81 2.69 -30.11
N ASP A 173 -27.16 3.29 -31.12
CA ASP A 173 -26.04 4.23 -30.93
C ASP A 173 -26.43 5.71 -31.14
N ASP A 174 -27.70 6.03 -31.38
CA ASP A 174 -28.12 7.40 -31.75
C ASP A 174 -28.59 8.30 -30.58
N GLN A 175 -28.38 7.90 -29.33
CA GLN A 175 -28.80 8.68 -28.14
C GLN A 175 -27.65 9.10 -27.20
N LYS A 176 -26.40 9.11 -27.68
CA LYS A 176 -25.21 9.04 -26.82
C LYS A 176 -24.34 10.30 -26.70
N SER A 177 -24.65 11.44 -27.32
CA SER A 177 -23.75 12.61 -27.21
C SER A 177 -24.13 13.59 -26.08
N ILE A 178 -25.42 13.75 -25.76
CA ILE A 178 -25.89 14.72 -24.74
C ILE A 178 -25.97 14.12 -23.32
N ALA A 179 -26.04 12.80 -23.20
CA ALA A 179 -26.10 12.09 -21.90
C ALA A 179 -24.74 11.77 -21.25
N LYS A 180 -23.60 12.12 -21.87
CA LYS A 180 -22.27 11.71 -21.37
C LYS A 180 -21.84 12.43 -20.09
N ALA A 181 -22.15 13.72 -19.94
CA ALA A 181 -21.78 14.49 -18.77
C ALA A 181 -22.64 14.12 -17.54
N SER A 182 -23.94 13.93 -17.71
CA SER A 182 -24.86 13.49 -16.64
C SER A 182 -24.63 12.03 -16.24
N VAL A 183 -24.31 11.14 -17.19
CA VAL A 183 -23.93 9.75 -16.90
C VAL A 183 -22.55 9.66 -16.27
N LEU A 184 -21.59 10.52 -16.64
CA LEU A 184 -20.30 10.62 -15.95
C LEU A 184 -20.49 11.10 -14.53
N ALA A 185 -21.19 12.22 -14.30
CA ALA A 185 -21.47 12.74 -12.96
C ALA A 185 -22.25 11.74 -12.10
N PHE A 186 -23.26 11.07 -12.65
CA PHE A 186 -24.00 10.02 -11.95
C PHE A 186 -23.14 8.79 -11.66
N LYS A 187 -22.31 8.33 -12.61
CA LYS A 187 -21.38 7.21 -12.37
C LYS A 187 -20.26 7.59 -11.41
N LEU A 188 -19.80 8.84 -11.42
CA LEU A 188 -18.86 9.37 -10.44
C LEU A 188 -19.52 9.39 -9.06
N ALA A 189 -20.68 10.02 -8.92
CA ALA A 189 -21.44 10.08 -7.68
C ALA A 189 -21.75 8.69 -7.12
N GLN A 190 -22.15 7.75 -7.99
CA GLN A 190 -22.38 6.36 -7.61
C GLN A 190 -21.09 5.65 -7.20
N SER A 191 -19.96 5.95 -7.86
CA SER A 191 -18.63 5.41 -7.49
C SER A 191 -18.11 6.00 -6.18
N PHE A 192 -18.47 7.25 -5.86
CA PHE A 192 -18.17 7.89 -4.58
C PHE A 192 -19.06 7.37 -3.46
N TYR A 193 -20.35 7.11 -3.71
CA TYR A 193 -21.30 6.69 -2.68
C TYR A 193 -21.17 5.21 -2.29
N ARG A 194 -20.82 4.33 -3.24
CA ARG A 194 -20.71 2.88 -3.02
C ARG A 194 -19.71 2.47 -1.91
N PRO A 195 -18.49 3.05 -1.83
CA PRO A 195 -17.57 2.78 -0.72
C PRO A 195 -18.17 3.05 0.65
N PHE A 196 -18.91 4.15 0.83
CA PHE A 196 -19.57 4.48 2.10
C PHE A 196 -20.76 3.57 2.40
N GLN A 197 -21.51 3.17 1.38
CA GLN A 197 -22.59 2.19 1.55
C GLN A 197 -22.04 0.84 2.01
N LEU A 198 -20.98 0.34 1.37
CA LEU A 198 -20.30 -0.88 1.82
C LEU A 198 -19.80 -0.72 3.25
N ALA A 199 -19.19 0.41 3.59
CA ALA A 199 -18.72 0.66 4.94
C ALA A 199 -19.83 0.64 6.01
N LEU A 200 -21.01 1.18 5.72
CA LEU A 200 -22.10 1.26 6.71
C LEU A 200 -22.83 -0.08 6.90
N TYR A 201 -22.86 -0.93 5.88
CA TYR A 201 -23.65 -2.17 5.90
C TYR A 201 -22.81 -3.44 6.02
N GLU A 202 -21.49 -3.37 5.82
CA GLU A 202 -20.61 -4.55 5.82
C GLU A 202 -19.70 -4.59 7.06
N PRO A 203 -20.01 -5.45 8.06
CA PRO A 203 -19.27 -5.46 9.33
C PRO A 203 -17.78 -5.82 9.17
N ILE A 204 -17.44 -6.61 8.16
CA ILE A 204 -16.05 -6.99 7.86
C ILE A 204 -15.25 -5.78 7.38
N VAL A 205 -15.84 -4.92 6.54
CA VAL A 205 -15.17 -3.72 6.01
C VAL A 205 -14.93 -2.72 7.16
N ILE A 206 -15.90 -2.56 8.07
CA ILE A 206 -15.74 -1.71 9.26
C ILE A 206 -14.58 -2.21 10.12
N LEU A 207 -14.57 -3.51 10.43
CA LEU A 207 -13.57 -4.09 11.32
C LEU A 207 -12.16 -4.04 10.70
N LEU A 208 -12.01 -4.34 9.41
CA LEU A 208 -10.73 -4.22 8.71
C LEU A 208 -10.28 -2.75 8.53
N SER A 209 -11.23 -1.84 8.30
CA SER A 209 -10.96 -0.40 8.25
C SER A 209 -10.44 0.09 9.58
N PHE A 210 -11.12 -0.24 10.68
CA PHE A 210 -10.67 0.09 12.04
C PHE A 210 -9.28 -0.50 12.33
N TYR A 211 -9.08 -1.78 11.96
CA TYR A 211 -7.81 -2.48 12.15
C TYR A 211 -6.65 -1.79 11.42
N LEU A 212 -6.82 -1.46 10.14
CA LEU A 212 -5.79 -0.79 9.36
C LEU A 212 -5.61 0.68 9.77
N SER A 213 -6.66 1.38 10.21
CA SER A 213 -6.53 2.73 10.74
C SER A 213 -5.66 2.76 12.01
N LEU A 214 -5.87 1.83 12.95
CA LEU A 214 -5.02 1.71 14.13
C LEU A 214 -3.56 1.36 13.78
N LEU A 215 -3.37 0.46 12.80
CA LEU A 215 -2.03 0.16 12.29
C LEU A 215 -1.35 1.41 11.71
N TYR A 216 -2.08 2.22 10.92
CA TYR A 216 -1.56 3.47 10.35
C TYR A 216 -1.25 4.50 11.43
N ILE A 217 -2.07 4.58 12.48
CA ILE A 217 -1.77 5.43 13.64
C ILE A 217 -0.41 5.05 14.22
N ILE A 218 -0.16 3.75 14.45
CA ILE A 218 1.13 3.28 14.97
C ILE A 218 2.27 3.64 14.00
N VAL A 219 2.14 3.30 12.72
CA VAL A 219 3.22 3.50 11.74
C VAL A 219 3.54 4.98 11.56
N PHE A 220 2.55 5.84 11.33
CA PHE A 220 2.79 7.26 11.08
C PHE A 220 3.20 8.04 12.32
N THR A 221 2.86 7.55 13.51
CA THR A 221 3.44 8.06 14.76
C THR A 221 4.85 7.51 14.99
N PHE A 222 5.18 6.33 14.47
CA PHE A 222 6.52 5.76 14.61
C PHE A 222 7.56 6.43 13.70
N LEU A 223 7.18 6.83 12.48
CA LEU A 223 8.11 7.36 11.47
C LEU A 223 8.93 8.58 11.93
N PRO A 224 8.34 9.65 12.51
CA PRO A 224 9.12 10.77 13.06
C PRO A 224 10.07 10.34 14.18
N GLY A 225 9.71 9.27 14.90
CA GLY A 225 10.49 8.67 15.97
C GLY A 225 11.90 8.27 15.56
N TYR A 226 12.16 7.97 14.28
CA TYR A 226 13.52 7.65 13.82
C TYR A 226 14.50 8.80 14.06
N THR A 227 14.06 10.06 13.90
CA THR A 227 14.90 11.23 14.20
C THR A 227 15.18 11.32 15.70
N PHE A 228 14.17 11.21 16.54
CA PHE A 228 14.34 11.25 18.00
C PHE A 228 15.19 10.08 18.55
N ILE A 229 15.03 8.88 17.98
CA ILE A 229 15.76 7.69 18.40
C ILE A 229 17.21 7.74 17.89
N PHE A 230 17.43 7.88 16.59
CA PHE A 230 18.78 7.72 16.03
C PHE A 230 19.59 9.02 16.04
N THR A 231 18.96 10.17 15.79
CA THR A 231 19.66 11.46 15.79
C THR A 231 19.81 11.99 17.21
N GLU A 232 18.71 12.17 17.96
CA GLU A 232 18.80 12.80 19.28
C GLU A 232 19.39 11.88 20.36
N THR A 233 19.06 10.58 20.35
CA THR A 233 19.57 9.64 21.37
C THR A 233 20.95 9.07 21.00
N TYR A 234 21.19 8.72 19.73
CA TYR A 234 22.44 8.07 19.32
C TYR A 234 23.43 8.98 18.58
N GLY A 235 23.06 10.23 18.29
CA GLY A 235 23.93 11.18 17.60
C GLY A 235 24.23 10.82 16.13
N PHE A 236 23.39 10.00 15.48
CA PHE A 236 23.61 9.59 14.10
C PHE A 236 23.42 10.75 13.13
N ASN A 237 24.26 10.79 12.10
CA ASN A 237 24.08 11.75 11.03
C ASN A 237 22.89 11.36 10.11
N MET A 238 22.53 12.27 9.21
CA MET A 238 21.39 12.13 8.31
C MET A 238 21.45 10.84 7.45
N ALA A 239 22.64 10.50 6.95
CA ALA A 239 22.86 9.29 6.15
C ALA A 239 22.71 8.00 6.98
N GLN A 240 23.28 7.95 8.18
CA GLN A 240 23.17 6.82 9.11
C GLN A 240 21.72 6.61 9.56
N ARG A 241 20.98 7.68 9.87
CA ARG A 241 19.54 7.62 10.16
C ARG A 241 18.76 7.03 8.98
N GLY A 242 19.03 7.50 7.76
CA GLY A 242 18.40 6.96 6.55
C GLY A 242 18.63 5.45 6.40
N LEU A 243 19.88 4.99 6.62
CA LEU A 243 20.23 3.58 6.55
C LEU A 243 19.50 2.71 7.59
N CYS A 244 19.11 3.27 8.74
CA CYS A 244 18.35 2.53 9.76
C CYS A 244 16.97 2.06 9.25
N PHE A 245 16.38 2.74 8.26
CA PHE A 245 15.14 2.29 7.61
C PHE A 245 15.30 0.96 6.86
N LEU A 246 16.53 0.57 6.50
CA LEU A 246 16.78 -0.76 5.94
C LEU A 246 16.47 -1.88 6.94
N GLY A 247 16.53 -1.62 8.25
CA GLY A 247 16.04 -2.53 9.28
C GLY A 247 14.58 -2.91 9.06
N LEU A 248 13.71 -1.90 8.86
CA LEU A 248 12.30 -2.09 8.48
C LEU A 248 12.17 -2.91 7.17
N GLY A 249 13.06 -2.65 6.21
CA GLY A 249 13.16 -3.39 4.95
C GLY A 249 13.47 -4.88 5.11
N VAL A 250 14.36 -5.25 6.03
CA VAL A 250 14.62 -6.66 6.38
C VAL A 250 13.35 -7.32 6.92
N GLY A 251 12.57 -6.61 7.74
CA GLY A 251 11.25 -7.05 8.18
C GLY A 251 10.28 -7.36 7.04
N PHE A 252 10.26 -6.50 6.01
CA PHE A 252 9.45 -6.73 4.82
C PHE A 252 9.87 -7.99 4.07
N LEU A 253 11.17 -8.25 3.93
CA LEU A 253 11.69 -9.48 3.33
C LEU A 253 11.33 -10.73 4.14
N MET A 254 11.32 -10.64 5.48
CA MET A 254 10.87 -11.74 6.35
C MET A 254 9.40 -12.09 6.11
N SER A 255 8.54 -11.10 5.82
CA SER A 255 7.13 -11.33 5.49
C SER A 255 6.96 -12.07 4.15
N LEU A 256 7.83 -11.77 3.18
CA LEU A 256 7.89 -12.52 1.93
C LEU A 256 8.34 -13.96 2.16
N ALA A 257 9.37 -14.19 2.99
CA ALA A 257 9.81 -15.54 3.34
C ALA A 257 8.68 -16.34 4.00
N MET A 258 7.89 -15.70 4.87
CA MET A 258 6.70 -16.30 5.49
C MET A 258 5.58 -16.63 4.49
N SER A 259 5.56 -16.00 3.32
CA SER A 259 4.57 -16.32 2.29
C SER A 259 4.73 -17.74 1.73
N LEU A 260 5.94 -18.34 1.79
CA LEU A 260 6.17 -19.72 1.34
C LEU A 260 5.42 -20.76 2.20
N PRO A 261 5.57 -20.83 3.54
CA PRO A 261 4.80 -21.77 4.34
C PRO A 261 3.29 -21.54 4.24
N VAL A 262 2.84 -20.28 4.15
CA VAL A 262 1.40 -20.00 3.95
C VAL A 262 0.90 -20.53 2.60
N LEU A 263 1.70 -20.45 1.53
CA LEU A 263 1.37 -21.06 0.24
C LEU A 263 1.29 -22.58 0.31
N ILE A 264 2.20 -23.23 1.05
CA ILE A 264 2.19 -24.69 1.25
C ILE A 264 0.93 -25.11 2.01
N ILE A 265 0.59 -24.41 3.09
CA ILE A 265 -0.64 -24.66 3.86
C ILE A 265 -1.87 -24.45 2.97
N SER A 266 -1.91 -23.35 2.20
CA SER A 266 -3.01 -23.05 1.28
C SER A 266 -3.20 -24.17 0.25
N ARG A 267 -2.12 -24.70 -0.34
CA ARG A 267 -2.19 -25.83 -1.28
C ARG A 267 -2.75 -27.08 -0.62
N ARG A 268 -2.26 -27.45 0.57
CA ARG A 268 -2.76 -28.61 1.33
C ARG A 268 -4.25 -28.48 1.68
N ILE A 269 -4.74 -27.27 1.94
CA ILE A 269 -6.17 -27.03 2.19
C ILE A 269 -6.99 -27.26 0.92
N VAL A 270 -6.51 -26.76 -0.23
CA VAL A 270 -7.15 -27.02 -1.54
C VAL A 270 -7.19 -28.51 -1.85
N ASP A 271 -6.09 -29.22 -1.61
CA ASP A 271 -6.00 -30.66 -1.89
C ASP A 271 -6.97 -31.47 -1.02
N ARG A 272 -7.33 -30.99 0.18
CA ARG A 272 -8.26 -31.66 1.10
C ARG A 272 -9.72 -31.27 0.93
N HIS A 273 -10.00 -30.00 0.65
CA HIS A 273 -11.35 -29.44 0.70
C HIS A 273 -11.85 -28.93 -0.67
N GLY A 274 -11.03 -29.00 -1.71
CA GLY A 274 -11.36 -28.54 -3.06
C GLY A 274 -11.36 -27.02 -3.26
N GLU A 275 -11.56 -26.23 -2.20
CA GLU A 275 -11.60 -24.76 -2.24
C GLU A 275 -10.84 -24.09 -1.08
N LEU A 276 -10.41 -22.84 -1.31
CA LEU A 276 -9.78 -22.01 -0.27
C LEU A 276 -10.82 -21.20 0.49
N TYR A 277 -10.92 -21.43 1.79
CA TYR A 277 -11.64 -20.55 2.71
C TYR A 277 -10.93 -19.18 2.81
N PRO A 278 -11.63 -18.03 2.69
CA PRO A 278 -11.04 -16.70 2.86
C PRO A 278 -10.22 -16.53 4.15
N GLU A 279 -10.63 -17.20 5.23
CA GLU A 279 -10.03 -17.15 6.56
C GLU A 279 -8.60 -17.72 6.58
N SER A 280 -8.26 -18.61 5.63
CA SER A 280 -6.88 -19.10 5.43
C SER A 280 -5.89 -18.00 5.00
N ARG A 281 -6.38 -16.82 4.58
CA ARG A 281 -5.53 -15.66 4.25
C ARG A 281 -5.10 -14.86 5.49
N LEU A 282 -5.71 -15.10 6.65
CA LEU A 282 -5.38 -14.40 7.89
C LEU A 282 -4.13 -14.95 8.57
N TYR A 283 -3.53 -16.05 8.08
CA TYR A 283 -2.34 -16.63 8.69
C TYR A 283 -1.20 -15.62 8.80
N HIS A 284 -0.96 -14.77 7.80
CA HIS A 284 0.09 -13.74 7.92
C HIS A 284 -0.19 -12.81 9.11
N ALA A 285 -1.42 -12.32 9.30
CA ALA A 285 -1.77 -11.43 10.40
C ALA A 285 -1.74 -12.12 11.78
N ILE A 286 -2.08 -13.41 11.86
CA ILE A 286 -2.00 -14.18 13.12
C ILE A 286 -0.57 -14.18 13.65
N PHE A 287 0.44 -14.37 12.79
CA PHE A 287 1.83 -14.35 13.23
C PHE A 287 2.43 -12.94 13.28
N GLY A 288 1.97 -12.01 12.43
CA GLY A 288 2.48 -10.65 12.38
C GLY A 288 1.91 -9.70 13.45
N ALA A 289 0.68 -9.90 13.90
CA ALA A 289 0.06 -8.99 14.86
C ALA A 289 0.77 -8.95 16.23
N PRO A 290 1.20 -10.09 16.84
CA PRO A 290 1.94 -10.07 18.10
C PRO A 290 3.30 -9.37 17.98
N THR A 291 3.93 -9.34 16.81
CA THR A 291 5.28 -8.79 16.66
C THR A 291 5.30 -7.27 16.75
N ILE A 292 4.19 -6.59 16.47
CA ILE A 292 4.07 -5.12 16.57
C ILE A 292 4.23 -4.61 18.01
N PRO A 293 3.41 -5.04 18.99
CA PRO A 293 3.58 -4.59 20.37
C PRO A 293 4.92 -5.02 20.95
N ILE A 294 5.42 -6.21 20.60
CA ILE A 294 6.75 -6.67 21.02
C ILE A 294 7.83 -5.71 20.51
N ALA A 295 7.80 -5.36 19.21
CA ALA A 295 8.76 -4.43 18.62
C ALA A 295 8.70 -3.03 19.27
N MET A 296 7.49 -2.50 19.50
CA MET A 296 7.29 -1.18 20.11
C MET A 296 7.76 -1.13 21.56
N LEU A 297 7.37 -2.10 22.38
CA LEU A 297 7.79 -2.17 23.78
C LEU A 297 9.29 -2.45 23.89
N TRP A 298 9.83 -3.34 23.05
CA TRP A 298 11.27 -3.59 23.00
C TRP A 298 12.04 -2.32 22.65
N MET A 299 11.66 -1.63 21.57
CA MET A 299 12.34 -0.39 21.18
C MET A 299 12.17 0.72 22.21
N GLY A 300 10.98 0.87 22.80
CA GLY A 300 10.68 1.90 23.80
C GLY A 300 11.53 1.82 25.06
N TRP A 301 12.02 0.63 25.43
CA TRP A 301 12.85 0.47 26.63
C TRP A 301 14.34 0.23 26.33
N THR A 302 14.68 -0.04 25.08
CA THR A 302 16.07 -0.28 24.65
C THR A 302 16.70 0.86 23.85
N ALA A 303 15.91 1.84 23.39
CA ALA A 303 16.42 3.06 22.76
C ALA A 303 17.03 4.02 23.81
N LYS A 304 18.20 3.67 24.32
CA LYS A 304 18.97 4.46 25.29
C LYS A 304 20.42 4.53 24.84
N GLU A 305 21.11 5.63 25.15
CA GLU A 305 22.54 5.83 24.87
C GLU A 305 23.42 4.68 25.39
N SER A 306 23.04 4.04 26.50
CA SER A 306 23.78 2.93 27.10
C SER A 306 23.64 1.59 26.37
N ILE A 307 22.67 1.45 25.46
CA ILE A 307 22.36 0.20 24.76
C ILE A 307 22.71 0.36 23.28
N SER A 308 23.30 -0.66 22.67
CA SER A 308 23.72 -0.62 21.27
C SER A 308 22.55 -0.27 20.32
N PRO A 309 22.76 0.64 19.33
CA PRO A 309 21.76 1.02 18.33
C PRO A 309 21.17 -0.16 17.55
N TRP A 310 21.92 -1.27 17.45
CA TRP A 310 21.46 -2.51 16.82
C TRP A 310 20.18 -3.07 17.45
N SER A 311 19.95 -2.87 18.74
CA SER A 311 18.70 -3.28 19.40
C SER A 311 17.49 -2.60 18.76
N ALA A 312 17.56 -1.28 18.53
CA ALA A 312 16.50 -0.52 17.88
C ALA A 312 16.36 -0.93 16.39
N ILE A 313 17.45 -1.19 15.68
CA ILE A 313 17.39 -1.63 14.28
C ILE A 313 16.70 -3.00 14.17
N VAL A 314 17.00 -3.96 15.05
CA VAL A 314 16.35 -5.28 15.05
C VAL A 314 14.87 -5.17 15.43
N ALA A 315 14.52 -4.35 16.42
CA ALA A 315 13.13 -4.08 16.75
C ALA A 315 12.38 -3.43 15.56
N SER A 316 13.03 -2.57 14.78
CA SER A 316 12.43 -2.00 13.56
C SER A 316 12.13 -3.07 12.50
N ALA A 317 13.01 -4.08 12.35
CA ALA A 317 12.76 -5.20 11.45
C ALA A 317 11.54 -6.02 11.89
N LEU A 318 11.41 -6.25 13.19
CA LEU A 318 10.27 -6.97 13.76
C LEU A 318 8.93 -6.21 13.56
N LEU A 319 8.98 -4.87 13.64
CA LEU A 319 7.83 -4.02 13.30
C LEU A 319 7.48 -4.13 11.81
N GLY A 320 8.47 -4.01 10.92
CA GLY A 320 8.27 -4.10 9.47
C GLY A 320 7.62 -5.40 9.04
N PHE A 321 8.07 -6.52 9.64
CA PHE A 321 7.46 -7.83 9.46
C PHE A 321 5.98 -7.84 9.86
N GLY A 322 5.64 -7.35 11.05
CA GLY A 322 4.27 -7.35 11.56
C GLY A 322 3.34 -6.47 10.73
N VAL A 323 3.79 -5.26 10.39
CA VAL A 323 3.07 -4.31 9.54
C VAL A 323 2.73 -4.97 8.20
N LEU A 324 3.73 -5.48 7.47
CA LEU A 324 3.50 -6.02 6.14
C LEU A 324 2.61 -7.28 6.15
N CYS A 325 2.77 -8.15 7.15
CA CYS A 325 1.92 -9.32 7.35
C CYS A 325 0.43 -8.97 7.53
N ILE A 326 0.14 -7.90 8.29
CA ILE A 326 -1.21 -7.40 8.47
C ILE A 326 -1.77 -6.85 7.15
N PHE A 327 -0.99 -6.04 6.44
CA PHE A 327 -1.39 -5.50 5.14
C PHE A 327 -1.72 -6.61 4.14
N ILE A 328 -0.86 -7.62 4.02
CA ILE A 328 -1.06 -8.76 3.13
C ILE A 328 -2.38 -9.45 3.45
N SER A 329 -2.63 -9.74 4.72
CA SER A 329 -3.84 -10.45 5.15
C SER A 329 -5.11 -9.64 4.89
N SER A 330 -5.15 -8.38 5.32
CA SER A 330 -6.36 -7.55 5.23
C SER A 330 -6.78 -7.30 3.78
N TYR A 331 -5.82 -7.06 2.89
CA TYR A 331 -6.11 -6.91 1.46
C TYR A 331 -6.58 -8.20 0.82
N GLN A 332 -5.87 -9.31 1.06
CA GLN A 332 -6.27 -10.60 0.50
C GLN A 332 -7.66 -11.04 1.00
N TYR A 333 -7.93 -10.88 2.29
CA TYR A 333 -9.22 -11.21 2.89
C TYR A 333 -10.36 -10.36 2.29
N THR A 334 -10.14 -9.05 2.09
CA THR A 334 -11.13 -8.16 1.44
C THR A 334 -11.40 -8.55 -0.01
N ILE A 335 -10.33 -8.82 -0.77
CA ILE A 335 -10.41 -9.22 -2.20
C ILE A 335 -11.20 -10.53 -2.34
N HIS A 336 -10.92 -11.52 -1.49
CA HIS A 336 -11.55 -12.82 -1.55
C HIS A 336 -13.01 -12.82 -1.07
N THR A 337 -13.34 -12.00 -0.07
CA THR A 337 -14.70 -11.95 0.51
C THR A 337 -15.70 -11.22 -0.41
N TYR A 338 -15.27 -10.13 -1.07
CA TYR A 338 -16.20 -9.24 -1.78
C TYR A 338 -16.15 -9.33 -3.31
N ARG A 339 -15.21 -10.08 -3.90
CA ARG A 339 -15.00 -10.31 -5.36
C ARG A 339 -15.38 -9.14 -6.29
N GLN A 340 -16.67 -8.93 -6.58
CA GLN A 340 -17.20 -7.84 -7.42
C GLN A 340 -17.15 -6.45 -6.74
N TYR A 341 -17.33 -6.38 -5.43
CA TYR A 341 -17.35 -5.13 -4.64
C TYR A 341 -16.04 -4.86 -3.90
N ALA A 342 -15.03 -5.72 -4.06
CA ALA A 342 -13.75 -5.63 -3.37
C ALA A 342 -13.04 -4.29 -3.60
N ALA A 343 -13.08 -3.74 -4.83
CA ALA A 343 -12.45 -2.47 -5.14
C ALA A 343 -13.02 -1.31 -4.32
N SER A 344 -14.35 -1.21 -4.21
CA SER A 344 -15.01 -0.15 -3.43
C SER A 344 -14.76 -0.29 -1.93
N GLY A 345 -14.73 -1.52 -1.40
CA GLY A 345 -14.36 -1.77 0.00
C GLY A 345 -12.91 -1.38 0.31
N LEU A 346 -11.97 -1.72 -0.58
CA LEU A 346 -10.57 -1.34 -0.46
C LEU A 346 -10.37 0.18 -0.52
N VAL A 347 -11.12 0.89 -1.37
CA VAL A 347 -11.08 2.36 -1.44
C VAL A 347 -11.51 2.95 -0.10
N PHE A 348 -12.60 2.46 0.50
CA PHE A 348 -13.03 2.96 1.81
C PHE A 348 -11.99 2.73 2.90
N ILE A 349 -11.46 1.50 2.99
CA ILE A 349 -10.38 1.15 3.92
C ILE A 349 -9.16 2.06 3.72
N THR A 350 -8.85 2.38 2.47
CA THR A 350 -7.71 3.24 2.11
C THR A 350 -7.97 4.69 2.51
N LEU A 351 -9.19 5.19 2.32
CA LEU A 351 -9.58 6.55 2.70
C LEU A 351 -9.51 6.74 4.22
N THR A 352 -10.14 5.86 5.01
CA THR A 352 -10.22 5.99 6.46
C THR A 352 -8.85 5.95 7.13
N ARG A 353 -7.97 5.04 6.69
CA ARG A 353 -6.63 4.95 7.26
C ARG A 353 -5.72 6.13 6.86
N TYR A 354 -5.89 6.71 5.67
CA TYR A 354 -5.13 7.90 5.28
C TYR A 354 -5.58 9.13 6.05
N LEU A 355 -6.86 9.27 6.38
CA LEU A 355 -7.33 10.30 7.30
C LEU A 355 -6.70 10.15 8.69
N ALA A 356 -6.65 8.91 9.21
CA ALA A 356 -6.01 8.62 10.49
C ALA A 356 -4.51 8.95 10.46
N ALA A 357 -3.79 8.54 9.41
CA ALA A 357 -2.38 8.88 9.24
C ALA A 357 -2.12 10.37 9.09
N GLY A 358 -2.91 11.09 8.30
CA GLY A 358 -2.79 12.53 8.16
C GLY A 358 -2.91 13.26 9.50
N GLY A 359 -3.84 12.83 10.36
CA GLY A 359 -3.94 13.33 11.73
C GLY A 359 -2.70 13.02 12.58
N MET A 360 -2.17 11.80 12.48
CA MET A 360 -1.00 11.40 13.29
C MET A 360 0.32 12.03 12.84
N VAL A 361 0.49 12.38 11.57
CA VAL A 361 1.70 13.09 11.10
C VAL A 361 1.85 14.43 11.81
N ILE A 362 0.74 15.14 12.04
CA ILE A 362 0.74 16.44 12.73
C ILE A 362 1.08 16.26 14.23
N VAL A 363 0.59 15.19 14.85
CA VAL A 363 0.74 14.94 16.29
C VAL A 363 2.05 14.22 16.63
N GLY A 364 2.67 13.53 15.66
CA GLY A 364 3.84 12.68 15.86
C GLY A 364 5.03 13.40 16.50
N SER A 365 5.57 14.43 15.84
CA SER A 365 6.73 15.18 16.35
C SER A 365 6.48 15.83 17.74
N PRO A 366 5.34 16.51 17.99
CA PRO A 366 5.00 17.02 19.33
C PRO A 366 4.90 15.93 20.40
N MET A 367 4.42 14.74 20.05
CA MET A 367 4.27 13.64 21.00
C MET A 367 5.63 13.13 21.49
N TYR A 368 6.62 12.98 20.61
CA TYR A 368 7.99 12.64 21.03
C TYR A 368 8.64 13.73 21.85
N ARG A 369 8.46 15.01 21.51
CA ARG A 369 9.05 16.12 22.27
C ARG A 369 8.49 16.24 23.68
N SER A 370 7.20 15.94 23.87
CA SER A 370 6.51 16.09 25.17
C SER A 370 6.61 14.86 26.06
N LEU A 371 6.41 13.65 25.51
CA LEU A 371 6.40 12.40 26.27
C LEU A 371 7.75 11.67 26.26
N GLY A 372 8.63 12.02 25.33
CA GLY A 372 9.87 11.30 25.07
C GLY A 372 9.65 9.99 24.28
N VAL A 373 10.76 9.39 23.87
CA VAL A 373 10.79 8.15 23.08
C VAL A 373 10.16 6.98 23.83
N ASN A 374 10.51 6.79 25.11
CA ASN A 374 10.12 5.61 25.88
C ASN A 374 8.59 5.48 26.05
N TRP A 375 7.94 6.57 26.47
CA TRP A 375 6.49 6.58 26.72
C TRP A 375 5.70 6.60 25.43
N THR A 376 6.17 7.34 24.40
CA THR A 376 5.55 7.31 23.08
C THR A 376 5.49 5.89 22.53
N LEU A 377 6.61 5.18 22.51
CA LEU A 377 6.66 3.81 22.00
C LEU A 377 5.89 2.82 22.90
N THR A 378 5.82 3.07 24.21
CA THR A 378 5.00 2.25 25.12
C THR A 378 3.50 2.41 24.81
N ILE A 379 3.02 3.63 24.58
CA ILE A 379 1.63 3.89 24.17
C ILE A 379 1.33 3.19 22.84
N LEU A 380 2.22 3.32 21.85
CA LEU A 380 2.08 2.63 20.57
C LEU A 380 2.08 1.10 20.73
N GLY A 381 2.89 0.57 21.65
CA GLY A 381 2.90 -0.83 22.03
C GLY A 381 1.58 -1.30 22.64
N CYS A 382 0.98 -0.52 23.54
CA CYS A 382 -0.34 -0.80 24.11
C CYS A 382 -1.43 -0.81 23.03
N ILE A 383 -1.41 0.16 22.11
CA ILE A 383 -2.32 0.19 20.95
C ILE A 383 -2.08 -1.03 20.05
N GLY A 384 -0.82 -1.40 19.82
CA GLY A 384 -0.44 -2.64 19.13
C GLY A 384 -0.95 -3.90 19.81
N GLY A 385 -1.02 -3.90 21.15
CA GLY A 385 -1.61 -4.98 21.94
C GLY A 385 -3.10 -5.17 21.64
N LEU A 386 -3.84 -4.07 21.45
CA LEU A 386 -5.25 -4.11 21.03
C LEU A 386 -5.42 -4.66 19.61
N LEU A 387 -4.39 -4.58 18.76
CA LEU A 387 -4.40 -5.16 17.42
C LEU A 387 -4.21 -6.68 17.40
N VAL A 388 -3.58 -7.25 18.43
CA VAL A 388 -3.30 -8.70 18.49
C VAL A 388 -4.55 -9.56 18.40
N PRO A 389 -5.63 -9.37 19.19
CA PRO A 389 -6.78 -10.27 19.17
C PRO A 389 -7.61 -10.19 17.89
N ILE A 390 -7.55 -9.08 17.15
CA ILE A 390 -8.42 -8.83 15.98
C ILE A 390 -8.31 -9.91 14.89
N PRO A 391 -7.12 -10.31 14.39
CA PRO A 391 -7.00 -11.37 13.40
C PRO A 391 -7.44 -12.74 13.91
N TYR A 392 -7.25 -13.04 15.21
CA TYR A 392 -7.75 -14.27 15.82
C TYR A 392 -9.27 -14.25 15.88
N CYS A 393 -9.88 -13.16 16.33
CA CYS A 393 -11.33 -13.00 16.32
C CYS A 393 -11.90 -13.16 14.91
N LEU A 394 -11.28 -12.57 13.88
CA LEU A 394 -11.71 -12.74 12.49
C LEU A 394 -11.56 -14.18 11.98
N TYR A 395 -10.52 -14.90 12.39
CA TYR A 395 -10.32 -16.29 11.98
C TYR A 395 -11.41 -17.21 12.56
N TRP A 396 -11.79 -17.02 13.83
CA TRP A 396 -12.78 -17.85 14.51
C TRP A 396 -14.22 -17.42 14.24
N LEU A 397 -14.51 -16.12 14.25
CA LEU A 397 -15.85 -15.55 14.06
C LEU A 397 -16.16 -15.21 12.60
N GLY A 398 -15.17 -15.24 11.71
CA GLY A 398 -15.32 -14.92 10.28
C GLY A 398 -16.49 -15.64 9.59
N PRO A 399 -16.65 -16.97 9.76
CA PRO A 399 -17.77 -17.70 9.18
C PRO A 399 -19.15 -17.26 9.70
N ALA A 400 -19.24 -16.80 10.95
CA ALA A 400 -20.48 -16.28 11.54
C ALA A 400 -20.78 -14.86 11.04
N ILE A 401 -19.76 -14.00 10.98
CA ILE A 401 -19.87 -12.61 10.52
C ILE A 401 -20.24 -12.55 9.04
N ARG A 402 -19.76 -13.49 8.21
CA ARG A 402 -20.12 -13.58 6.79
C ARG A 402 -21.59 -13.90 6.57
N LYS A 403 -22.22 -14.69 7.44
CA LYS A 403 -23.67 -14.97 7.35
C LYS A 403 -24.53 -13.72 7.55
N TRP A 404 -24.00 -12.66 8.16
CA TRP A 404 -24.70 -11.38 8.35
C TRP A 404 -24.49 -10.41 7.18
N SER A 405 -23.54 -10.70 6.28
CA SER A 405 -23.27 -9.88 5.10
C SER A 405 -24.17 -10.27 3.94
N LYS A 406 -24.86 -9.27 3.36
CA LYS A 406 -25.69 -9.45 2.15
C LYS A 406 -24.87 -9.61 0.87
N HIS A 407 -23.60 -9.18 0.86
CA HIS A 407 -22.77 -9.13 -0.34
C HIS A 407 -21.52 -10.03 -0.27
N SER A 408 -21.30 -10.75 0.84
CA SER A 408 -20.20 -11.71 0.94
C SER A 408 -20.58 -13.00 0.20
N SER A 409 -19.67 -13.45 -0.68
CA SER A 409 -19.81 -14.73 -1.40
C SER A 409 -19.49 -15.90 -0.52
#